data_AF-A0A544U7J8-F1
#
_entry.id   AF-A0A544U7J8-F1
#
_cell.length_a   1.000
_cell.length_b   1.000
_cell.length_c   1.000
_cell.angle_alpha   90.00
_cell.angle_beta   90.00
_cell.angle_gamma   90.00
#
_symmetry.space_group_name_H-M   'P 1'
#
loop_
_entity.id
_entity.type
_entity.pdbx_description
1 polymer ?
#
loop_
_entity_poly.entity_id
_entity_poly.type
_entity_poly.pdbx_seq_one_letter_code
_entity_poly.pdbx_strand_id
1 'polypeptide(L)' 'MFVVLKEYIEGEYKITEYTVDGETVSHKVSERLLDDLPEQEPVEVQPKPTLEEMQAQTLLNTEVLIAMKNIGV' A
#
# COMPACT_ATOMS: atom_id res chain seq x y z
N MET A 1 -33.10 -8.26 24.04
CA MET A 1 -32.37 -7.24 23.26
C MET A 1 -30.90 -7.48 23.50
N PHE A 2 -30.09 -7.66 22.45
CA PHE A 2 -28.64 -7.83 22.59
C PHE A 2 -27.97 -6.46 22.59
N VAL A 3 -27.04 -6.25 23.51
CA VAL A 3 -26.23 -5.04 23.61
C VAL A 3 -24.77 -5.42 23.39
N VAL A 4 -23.99 -4.55 22.75
CA VAL A 4 -22.55 -4.76 22.59
C VAL A 4 -21.90 -4.65 23.96
N LEU A 5 -21.21 -5.70 24.38
CA LEU A 5 -20.43 -5.75 25.62
C LEU A 5 -19.00 -5.27 25.38
N LYS A 6 -18.37 -5.76 24.31
CA LYS A 6 -16.97 -5.46 24.01
C LYS A 6 -16.68 -5.59 22.51
N GLU A 7 -15.84 -4.69 22.00
CA GLU A 7 -15.25 -4.77 20.66
C GLU A 7 -13.72 -4.75 20.77
N TYR A 8 -13.03 -5.63 20.03
CA TYR A 8 -11.57 -5.65 19.96
C TYR A 8 -11.08 -6.24 18.65
N ILE A 9 -9.82 -5.97 18.33
CA ILE A 9 -9.13 -6.54 17.18
C ILE A 9 -8.28 -7.71 17.65
N GLU A 10 -8.44 -8.86 17.01
CA GLU A 10 -7.64 -10.07 17.24
C GLU A 10 -7.07 -10.54 15.90
N GLY A 11 -5.81 -10.17 15.62
CA GLY A 11 -5.17 -10.44 14.34
C GLY A 11 -5.84 -9.68 13.19
N GLU A 12 -6.31 -10.41 12.17
CA GLU A 12 -7.04 -9.86 11.00
C GLU A 12 -8.55 -9.74 11.23
N TYR A 13 -9.04 -9.97 12.45
CA TYR A 13 -10.47 -10.01 12.75
C TYR A 13 -10.87 -8.89 13.70
N LYS A 14 -11.99 -8.24 13.38
CA LYS A 14 -12.77 -7.46 14.34
C LYS A 14 -13.70 -8.40 15.07
N ILE A 15 -13.57 -8.45 16.39
CA ILE A 15 -14.39 -9.27 17.26
C ILE A 15 -15.38 -8.38 18.01
N THR A 16 -16.66 -8.74 17.95
CA THR A 16 -17.75 -8.07 18.66
C THR A 16 -18.45 -9.08 19.57
N GLU A 17 -18.37 -8.85 20.88
CA GLU A 17 -19.03 -9.63 21.91
C GLU A 17 -20.31 -8.93 22.38
N TYR A 18 -21.42 -9.66 22.38
CA TYR A 18 -22.74 -9.17 22.78
C TYR A 18 -23.20 -9.81 24.08
N THR A 19 -23.97 -9.06 24.86
CA THR A 19 -24.57 -9.47 26.13
C THR A 19 -26.09 -9.27 26.11
N VAL A 20 -26.80 -10.10 26.87
CA VAL A 20 -28.24 -9.94 27.16
C VAL A 20 -28.46 -9.39 28.57
N ASP A 21 -27.58 -9.73 29.50
CA ASP A 21 -27.67 -9.44 30.93
C ASP A 21 -26.77 -8.27 31.39
N GLY A 22 -25.90 -7.77 30.51
CA GLY A 22 -24.96 -6.69 30.80
C GLY A 22 -23.61 -7.15 31.37
N GLU A 23 -23.48 -8.42 31.74
CA GLU A 23 -22.30 -8.95 32.43
C GLU A 23 -21.68 -10.15 31.69
N THR A 24 -22.51 -11.04 31.12
CA THR A 24 -22.06 -12.27 30.48
C THR A 24 -22.05 -12.15 28.96
N VAL A 25 -20.99 -12.67 28.32
CA VAL A 25 -20.94 -12.80 26.86
C VAL A 25 -21.95 -13.86 26.42
N SER A 26 -22.94 -13.44 25.65
CA SER A 26 -23.97 -14.31 25.08
C SER A 26 -23.66 -14.73 23.64
N HIS A 27 -23.10 -13.81 22.83
CA HIS A 27 -22.75 -14.07 21.44
C HIS A 27 -21.42 -13.41 21.09
N LYS A 28 -20.65 -14.05 20.19
CA LYS A 28 -19.39 -13.54 19.65
C LYS A 28 -19.49 -13.54 18.13
N VAL A 29 -19.26 -12.39 17.50
CA VAL A 29 -19.21 -12.22 16.05
C VAL A 29 -17.77 -11.85 15.68
N SER A 30 -17.26 -12.47 14.62
CA SER A 30 -15.93 -12.20 14.08
C SER A 30 -16.06 -11.80 12.62
N GLU A 31 -15.61 -10.58 12.29
CA GLU A 31 -15.61 -10.03 10.94
C GLU A 31 -14.15 -9.89 10.49
N ARG A 32 -13.82 -10.37 9.28
CA ARG A 32 -12.46 -10.24 8.75
C ARG A 32 -12.25 -8.81 8.23
N LEU A 33 -11.15 -8.18 8.63
CA LEU A 33 -10.83 -6.79 8.29
C LEU A 33 -10.43 -6.57 6.81
N LEU A 34 -10.26 -7.65 6.03
CA LEU A 34 -9.69 -7.64 4.68
C LEU A 34 -10.69 -7.92 3.55
N ASP A 35 -11.99 -8.10 3.84
CA ASP A 35 -12.96 -8.49 2.80
C ASP A 35 -13.29 -7.37 1.79
N ASP A 36 -12.82 -6.13 2.01
CA ASP A 36 -13.23 -4.94 1.23
C ASP A 36 -12.05 -4.14 0.64
N LEU A 37 -10.86 -4.74 0.51
CA LEU A 37 -9.81 -4.13 -0.30
C LEU A 37 -10.20 -4.29 -1.79
N PRO A 38 -10.39 -3.20 -2.55
CA PRO A 38 -10.61 -3.32 -3.98
C PRO A 38 -9.42 -4.08 -4.58
N GLU A 39 -9.70 -5.02 -5.49
CA GLU A 39 -8.66 -5.66 -6.30
C GLU A 39 -7.79 -4.56 -6.91
N GLN A 40 -6.54 -4.46 -6.47
CA GLN A 40 -5.62 -3.49 -7.04
C GLN A 40 -5.35 -3.91 -8.47
N GLU A 41 -5.68 -3.06 -9.44
CA GLU A 41 -5.26 -3.28 -10.82
C GLU A 41 -3.74 -3.44 -10.83
N PRO A 42 -3.21 -4.46 -11.53
CA PRO A 42 -1.77 -4.67 -11.60
C PRO A 42 -1.11 -3.43 -12.20
N VAL A 43 -0.29 -2.76 -11.39
CA VAL A 43 0.48 -1.60 -11.85
C VAL A 43 1.53 -2.10 -12.84
N GLU A 44 1.45 -1.65 -14.09
CA GLU A 44 2.49 -1.91 -15.09
C GLU A 44 3.81 -1.28 -14.63
N VAL A 45 4.77 -2.11 -14.22
CA VAL A 45 6.11 -1.64 -13.86
C VAL A 45 6.96 -1.60 -15.12
N GLN A 46 7.24 -0.40 -15.62
CA GLN A 46 8.23 -0.23 -16.66
C GLN A 46 9.63 -0.57 -16.13
N PRO A 47 10.49 -1.22 -16.92
CA PRO A 47 11.86 -1.50 -16.52
C PRO A 47 12.59 -0.18 -16.26
N LYS A 48 13.26 -0.08 -15.11
CA LYS A 48 14.15 1.05 -14.83
C LYS A 48 15.44 0.87 -15.63
N PRO A 49 16.05 1.97 -16.11
CA PRO A 49 17.37 1.90 -16.73
C PRO A 49 18.39 1.24 -15.79
N THR A 50 19.31 0.47 -16.35
CA THR A 50 20.45 -0.09 -15.63
C THR A 50 21.46 1.02 -15.29
N LEU A 51 22.41 0.71 -14.39
CA LEU A 51 23.48 1.65 -14.05
C LEU A 51 24.32 1.99 -15.27
N GLU A 52 24.61 1.01 -16.11
CA GLU A 52 25.38 1.14 -17.34
C GLU A 52 24.66 2.05 -18.35
N GLU A 53 23.34 1.89 -18.50
CA GLU A 53 22.52 2.75 -19.35
C GLU A 53 22.51 4.19 -18.85
N MET A 54 22.40 4.39 -17.53
CA MET A 54 22.49 5.72 -16.92
C MET A 54 23.86 6.37 -17.13
N GLN A 55 24.95 5.61 -17.01
CA GLN A 55 26.31 6.10 -17.26
C GLN A 55 26.50 6.50 -18.72
N ALA A 56 26.06 5.66 -19.67
CA ALA A 56 26.11 5.96 -21.09
C ALA A 56 25.32 7.23 -21.43
N GLN A 57 24.10 7.37 -20.89
CA GLN A 57 23.28 8.57 -21.08
C GLN A 57 23.95 9.82 -20.50
N THR A 58 24.62 9.70 -19.36
CA THR A 58 25.33 10.81 -18.71
C THR A 58 26.50 11.29 -19.56
N LEU A 59 27.28 10.36 -20.13
CA LEU A 59 28.37 10.69 -21.04
C LEU A 59 27.84 11.44 -22.27
N LEU A 60 26.80 10.89 -22.91
CA LEU A 60 26.18 11.52 -24.08
C LEU A 60 25.66 12.93 -23.77
N ASN A 61 24.95 13.10 -22.66
CA ASN A 61 24.44 14.40 -22.24
C ASN A 61 25.58 15.41 -22.03
N THR A 62 26.70 14.96 -21.46
CA THR A 62 27.87 15.80 -21.22
C THR A 62 28.49 16.26 -22.55
N GLU A 63 28.64 15.37 -23.52
CA GLU A 63 29.15 15.71 -24.86
C GLU A 63 28.25 16.73 -25.56
N VAL A 64 26.94 16.54 -25.48
CA VAL A 64 25.95 17.49 -26.05
C VAL A 64 26.06 18.86 -25.39
N LEU A 65 26.15 18.93 -24.06
CA LEU A 65 26.29 20.20 -23.33
C LEU A 65 27.59 20.92 -23.68
N ILE A 66 28.69 20.18 -23.83
CA ILE A 66 29.97 20.76 -24.27
C ILE A 66 29.85 21.31 -25.69
N ALA A 67 29.23 20.56 -26.60
CA ALA A 67 29.00 21.00 -27.97
C ALA A 67 28.15 22.28 -28.00
N MET A 68 27.04 22.33 -27.24
CA MET A 68 26.17 23.51 -27.10
C MET A 68 26.94 24.73 -26.60
N LYS A 69 27.75 24.55 -25.55
CA LYS A 69 28.62 25.61 -25.03
C LYS A 69 29.59 26.13 -26.09
N ASN A 70 30.17 25.25 -26.89
CA ASN A 70 31.14 25.63 -27.93
C ASN A 70 30.49 26.38 -29.11
N ILE A 71 29.20 26.15 -29.38
CA ILE A 71 28.45 26.87 -30.43
C ILE A 71 27.68 28.09 -29.89
N GLY A 72 27.79 28.40 -28.59
CA GLY A 72 27.23 29.59 -27.97
C GLY A 72 25.72 29.56 -27.71
N VAL A 73 25.16 28.36 -27.48
CA VAL A 73 23.77 28.15 -27.02
C VAL A 73 23.73 28.13 -25.49
#